data_AF-A0AAQ3SY74-F1
#
_entry.id   AF-A0AAQ3SY74-F1
#
_cell.length_a   1.000
_cell.length_b   1.000
_cell.length_c   1.000
_cell.angle_alpha   90.00
_cell.angle_beta   90.00
_cell.angle_gamma   90.00
#
_symmetry.space_group_name_H-M   'P 1'
#
loop_
_entity.id
_entity.type
_entity.pdbx_description
1 polymer ?
#
loop_
_entity_poly.entity_id
_entity_poly.type
_entity_poly.pdbx_seq_one_letter_code
_entity_poly.pdbx_strand_id
1 'polypeptide(L)'
;HIVEEISILGPVFLHNLFPFERYISILKKYVHKRSSPEGCIAKGYETEEANLVFLYHGMMEDLARMRTLGTEMIQTNDNSSFDKAHSTVTQQSSMVGPYIEEHKKLLVANHLGNSEAWITCQHIEGFPAWLQLHLMRAKDIDNQLAWLARGPSSDIVTFQGYEINGYTFYTRAQDRKSTNQNSGIRIDAIESDGNKDTYYGCIDETWEL
;
A
#
# COMPACT_ATOMS: atom_id res chain seq x y z
N HIS A 1 -16.17 -31.74 19.73
CA HIS A 1 -16.10 -30.63 18.75
C HIS A 1 -16.51 -29.27 19.33
N ILE A 2 -17.79 -28.91 19.46
CA ILE A 2 -18.20 -27.56 19.94
C ILE A 2 -17.65 -27.24 21.36
N VAL A 3 -17.60 -28.24 22.25
CA VAL A 3 -17.07 -28.08 23.61
C VAL A 3 -15.54 -27.90 23.63
N GLU A 4 -14.82 -28.56 22.72
CA GLU A 4 -13.36 -28.39 22.56
C GLU A 4 -13.03 -27.04 21.91
N GLU A 5 -13.83 -26.58 20.94
CA GLU A 5 -13.69 -25.25 20.33
C GLU A 5 -13.85 -24.11 21.35
N ILE A 6 -14.84 -24.21 22.25
CA ILE A 6 -15.07 -23.21 23.30
C ILE A 6 -13.91 -23.17 24.31
N SER A 7 -13.32 -24.32 24.62
CA SER A 7 -12.18 -24.43 25.53
C SER A 7 -10.92 -23.78 24.97
N ILE A 8 -10.68 -23.91 23.66
CA ILE A 8 -9.46 -23.43 23.00
C ILE A 8 -9.58 -21.96 22.58
N LEU A 9 -10.75 -21.53 22.13
CA LEU A 9 -10.94 -20.22 21.48
C LEU A 9 -11.80 -19.25 22.31
N GLY A 10 -12.43 -19.70 23.40
CA GLY A 10 -13.41 -18.91 24.16
C GLY A 10 -14.81 -18.91 23.51
N PRO A 11 -15.77 -18.13 24.06
CA PRO A 11 -17.18 -18.20 23.66
C PRO A 11 -17.41 -17.94 22.16
N VAL A 12 -18.09 -18.90 21.49
CA VAL A 12 -18.29 -18.97 20.03
C VAL A 12 -18.89 -17.69 19.40
N PHE A 13 -19.64 -16.90 20.15
CA PHE A 13 -20.28 -15.68 19.63
C PHE A 13 -19.29 -14.57 19.23
N LEU A 14 -18.04 -14.62 19.69
CA LEU A 14 -17.00 -13.66 19.27
C LEU A 14 -16.37 -14.03 17.92
N HIS A 15 -16.45 -15.31 17.51
CA HIS A 15 -15.73 -15.84 16.34
C HIS A 15 -16.61 -16.00 15.09
N ASN A 16 -17.94 -15.98 15.24
CA ASN A 16 -18.89 -16.29 14.17
C ASN A 16 -19.77 -15.12 13.70
N LEU A 17 -19.36 -13.86 13.93
CA LEU A 17 -20.10 -12.74 13.33
C LEU A 17 -19.97 -12.80 11.80
N PHE A 18 -21.10 -13.01 11.12
CA PHE A 18 -21.15 -13.14 9.66
C PHE A 18 -20.64 -11.85 8.99
N PRO A 19 -20.12 -11.91 7.75
CA PRO A 19 -19.60 -10.73 7.03
C PRO A 19 -20.57 -9.54 7.01
N PHE A 20 -21.87 -9.80 6.89
CA PHE A 20 -22.90 -8.76 6.93
C PHE A 20 -23.03 -8.10 8.32
N GLU A 21 -22.85 -8.84 9.41
CA GLU A 21 -22.91 -8.30 10.79
C GLU A 21 -21.69 -7.46 11.11
N ARG A 22 -20.51 -7.85 10.61
CA ARG A 22 -19.29 -7.05 10.68
C ARG A 22 -19.45 -5.73 9.91
N TYR A 23 -19.98 -5.78 8.70
CA TYR A 23 -20.26 -4.59 7.91
C TYR A 23 -21.29 -3.67 8.59
N ILE A 24 -22.37 -4.23 9.12
CA ILE A 24 -23.37 -3.47 9.89
C ILE A 24 -22.76 -2.87 11.18
N SER A 25 -21.79 -3.53 11.82
CA SER A 25 -21.08 -2.98 12.98
C SER A 25 -20.29 -1.72 12.63
N ILE A 26 -19.68 -1.69 11.44
CA ILE A 26 -19.00 -0.49 10.91
C ILE A 26 -20.03 0.61 10.63
N LEU A 27 -21.11 0.30 9.91
CA LEU A 27 -22.14 1.28 9.57
C LEU A 27 -22.83 1.89 10.81
N LYS A 28 -23.00 1.09 11.88
CA LYS A 28 -23.56 1.56 13.15
C LYS A 28 -22.75 2.69 13.79
N LYS A 29 -21.45 2.82 13.50
CA LYS A 29 -20.61 3.92 14.01
C LYS A 29 -21.02 5.28 13.45
N TYR A 30 -21.58 5.32 12.24
CA TYR A 30 -22.00 6.58 11.60
C TYR A 30 -23.42 7.00 11.98
N VAL A 31 -24.21 6.13 12.64
CA VAL A 31 -25.60 6.42 13.02
C VAL A 31 -25.66 7.24 14.30
N HIS A 32 -25.61 8.56 14.15
CA HIS A 32 -25.69 9.51 15.27
C HIS A 32 -27.13 9.82 15.69
N LYS A 33 -28.10 9.66 14.78
CA LYS A 33 -29.53 9.91 15.03
C LYS A 33 -30.37 8.70 14.58
N ARG A 34 -30.93 7.97 15.56
CA ARG A 34 -31.77 6.77 15.30
C ARG A 34 -33.03 7.04 14.48
N SER A 35 -33.51 8.28 14.42
CA SER A 35 -34.69 8.65 13.62
C SER A 35 -34.38 8.85 12.13
N SER A 36 -33.11 8.79 11.73
CA SER A 36 -32.67 8.87 10.33
C SER A 36 -31.30 8.18 10.16
N PRO A 37 -31.26 6.85 10.32
CA PRO A 37 -30.01 6.11 10.32
C PRO A 37 -29.33 6.12 8.94
N GLU A 38 -30.09 6.05 7.84
CA GLU A 38 -29.56 6.04 6.47
C GLU A 38 -28.90 7.38 6.12
N GLY A 39 -29.53 8.50 6.49
CA GLY A 39 -28.98 9.84 6.25
C GLY A 39 -27.72 10.13 7.07
N CYS A 40 -27.61 9.54 8.27
CA CYS A 40 -26.40 9.64 9.08
C CYS A 40 -25.26 8.81 8.50
N ILE A 41 -25.56 7.61 8.00
CA ILE A 41 -24.59 6.74 7.34
C ILE A 41 -24.06 7.40 6.06
N ALA A 42 -24.95 7.88 5.18
CA ALA A 42 -24.56 8.52 3.92
C ALA A 42 -23.66 9.73 4.15
N LYS A 43 -24.02 10.60 5.10
CA LYS A 43 -23.23 11.79 5.44
C LYS A 43 -21.89 11.44 6.10
N GLY A 44 -21.87 10.42 6.95
CA GLY A 44 -20.63 9.92 7.55
C GLY A 44 -19.67 9.37 6.49
N TYR A 45 -20.20 8.63 5.52
CA TYR A 45 -19.44 8.07 4.42
C TYR A 45 -18.90 9.14 3.47
N GLU A 46 -19.72 10.13 3.09
CA GLU A 46 -19.27 11.28 2.29
C GLU A 46 -18.15 12.08 2.98
N THR A 47 -18.21 12.21 4.31
CA THR A 47 -17.17 12.91 5.08
C THR A 47 -15.87 12.10 5.12
N GLU A 48 -15.96 10.76 5.20
CA GLU A 48 -14.80 9.87 5.16
C GLU A 48 -14.16 9.80 3.76
N GLU A 49 -14.97 9.74 2.70
CA GLU A 49 -14.51 9.83 1.30
C GLU A 49 -13.85 11.18 1.00
N ALA A 50 -14.43 12.29 1.47
CA ALA A 50 -13.82 13.61 1.34
C ALA A 50 -12.50 13.71 2.13
N ASN A 51 -12.42 13.10 3.31
CA ASN A 51 -11.18 12.99 4.07
C ASN A 51 -10.15 12.13 3.34
N LEU A 52 -10.53 11.05 2.65
CA LEU A 52 -9.63 10.25 1.80
C LEU A 52 -9.06 11.08 0.63
N VAL A 53 -9.88 11.93 -0.01
CA VAL A 53 -9.43 12.86 -1.06
C VAL A 53 -8.48 13.93 -0.50
N PHE A 54 -8.74 14.45 0.70
CA PHE A 54 -7.83 15.34 1.42
C PHE A 54 -6.55 14.65 1.88
N LEU A 55 -6.61 13.37 2.26
CA LEU A 55 -5.45 12.54 2.63
C LEU A 55 -4.51 12.34 1.44
N TYR A 56 -5.02 12.09 0.23
CA TYR A 56 -4.18 12.04 -0.97
C TYR A 56 -3.46 13.36 -1.26
N HIS A 57 -4.13 14.50 -1.02
CA HIS A 57 -3.50 15.82 -1.15
C HIS A 57 -2.53 16.14 -0.01
N GLY A 58 -2.83 15.68 1.22
CA GLY A 58 -2.00 15.89 2.42
C GLY A 58 -0.82 14.93 2.56
N MET A 59 -0.81 13.80 1.85
CA MET A 59 0.34 12.88 1.76
C MET A 59 1.62 13.55 1.23
N MET A 60 1.51 14.69 0.56
CA MET A 60 2.66 15.49 0.13
C MET A 60 3.25 16.37 1.24
N GLU A 61 2.55 16.61 2.35
CA GLU A 61 2.99 17.59 3.38
C GLU A 61 3.26 16.97 4.77
N ASP A 62 2.65 15.85 5.15
CA ASP A 62 2.58 15.40 6.56
C ASP A 62 3.39 14.13 6.94
N LEU A 63 4.54 13.87 6.31
CA LEU A 63 5.46 12.79 6.71
C LEU A 63 6.08 12.96 8.14
N ALA A 64 5.70 14.00 8.89
CA ALA A 64 6.42 14.49 10.07
C ALA A 64 5.98 13.91 11.44
N ARG A 65 5.03 12.96 11.51
CA ARG A 65 4.58 12.37 12.79
C ARG A 65 4.54 10.84 12.79
N MET A 66 5.63 10.22 12.37
CA MET A 66 5.79 8.76 12.37
C MET A 66 6.06 8.23 13.79
N ARG A 67 5.24 7.26 14.26
CA ARG A 67 5.52 6.45 15.44
C ARG A 67 5.64 4.99 15.02
N THR A 68 6.82 4.40 15.20
CA THR A 68 7.11 3.00 14.87
C THR A 68 7.22 2.16 16.14
N LEU A 69 6.75 0.91 16.06
CA LEU A 69 6.80 -0.07 17.15
C LEU A 69 7.58 -1.30 16.70
N GLY A 70 8.60 -1.67 17.47
CA GLY A 70 9.45 -2.83 17.22
C GLY A 70 10.24 -2.67 15.92
N THR A 71 11.51 -2.30 16.03
CA THR A 71 12.41 -2.12 14.88
C THR A 71 13.41 -3.25 14.84
N GLU A 72 13.49 -3.93 13.71
CA GLU A 72 14.52 -4.95 13.44
C GLU A 72 15.16 -4.65 12.09
N MET A 73 16.50 -4.57 12.07
CA MET A 73 17.25 -4.50 10.83
C MET A 73 17.48 -5.92 10.33
N ILE A 74 17.02 -6.20 9.12
CA ILE A 74 17.19 -7.50 8.49
C ILE A 74 18.04 -7.29 7.23
N GLN A 75 19.07 -8.11 7.08
CA GLN A 75 19.78 -8.23 5.81
C GLN A 75 18.98 -9.17 4.92
N THR A 76 18.48 -8.66 3.80
CA THR A 76 17.72 -9.50 2.87
C THR A 76 18.66 -10.30 1.98
N ASN A 77 18.32 -11.58 1.79
CA ASN A 77 18.87 -12.41 0.71
C ASN A 77 17.88 -12.56 -0.47
N ASP A 78 16.63 -12.10 -0.33
CA ASP A 78 15.59 -12.19 -1.36
C ASP A 78 15.50 -10.88 -2.14
N ASN A 79 16.47 -10.63 -3.02
CA ASN A 79 16.46 -9.43 -3.86
C ASN A 79 15.18 -9.31 -4.72
N SER A 80 14.53 -10.43 -5.05
CA SER A 80 13.44 -10.43 -6.05
C SER A 80 12.18 -9.70 -5.58
N SER A 81 11.83 -9.80 -4.29
CA SER A 81 10.67 -9.12 -3.71
C SER A 81 10.96 -7.63 -3.52
N PHE A 82 12.20 -7.27 -3.15
CA PHE A 82 12.65 -5.89 -3.00
C PHE A 82 12.72 -5.17 -4.34
N ASP A 83 13.25 -5.81 -5.37
CA ASP A 83 13.31 -5.25 -6.72
C ASP A 83 11.89 -4.94 -7.24
N LYS A 84 10.91 -5.79 -6.95
CA LYS A 84 9.50 -5.56 -7.30
C LYS A 84 8.89 -4.42 -6.51
N ALA A 85 9.11 -4.37 -5.20
CA ALA A 85 8.61 -3.29 -4.34
C ALA A 85 9.19 -1.94 -4.77
N HIS A 86 10.51 -1.88 -4.97
CA HIS A 86 11.20 -0.71 -5.46
C HIS A 86 10.70 -0.29 -6.85
N SER A 87 10.56 -1.23 -7.80
CA SER A 87 10.04 -0.93 -9.14
C SER A 87 8.64 -0.32 -9.08
N THR A 88 7.79 -0.81 -8.17
CA THR A 88 6.44 -0.29 -7.97
C THR A 88 6.47 1.14 -7.43
N VAL A 89 7.25 1.39 -6.37
CA VAL A 89 7.41 2.73 -5.79
C VAL A 89 7.98 3.71 -6.80
N THR A 90 9.00 3.29 -7.55
CA THR A 90 9.62 4.12 -8.59
C THR A 90 8.60 4.48 -9.66
N GLN A 91 7.82 3.52 -10.18
CA GLN A 91 6.82 3.80 -11.22
C GLN A 91 5.64 4.67 -10.75
N GLN A 92 5.31 4.65 -9.45
CA GLN A 92 4.26 5.47 -8.87
C GLN A 92 4.70 6.91 -8.56
N SER A 93 6.00 7.19 -8.58
CA SER A 93 6.53 8.53 -8.33
C SER A 93 6.22 9.47 -9.50
N SER A 94 5.64 10.64 -9.20
CA SER A 94 5.40 11.69 -10.21
C SER A 94 6.71 12.25 -10.79
N MET A 95 7.82 12.15 -10.05
CA MET A 95 9.14 12.63 -10.49
C MET A 95 9.68 11.86 -11.69
N VAL A 96 9.32 10.59 -11.83
CA VAL A 96 9.82 9.75 -12.93
C VAL A 96 8.93 9.79 -14.18
N GLY A 97 7.78 10.46 -14.13
CA GLY A 97 6.82 10.54 -15.23
C GLY A 97 7.45 10.92 -16.58
N PRO A 98 8.28 11.98 -16.67
CA PRO A 98 8.97 12.34 -17.92
C PRO A 98 9.88 11.22 -18.45
N TYR A 99 10.55 10.50 -17.56
CA TYR A 99 11.48 9.42 -17.88
C TYR A 99 10.75 8.14 -18.30
N ILE A 100 9.57 7.87 -17.73
CA ILE A 100 8.70 6.77 -18.15
C ILE A 100 8.33 6.94 -19.63
N GLU A 101 7.89 8.14 -20.00
CA GLU A 101 7.52 8.46 -21.38
C GLU A 101 8.72 8.40 -22.34
N GLU A 102 9.88 8.86 -21.91
CA GLU A 102 11.11 8.74 -22.69
C GLU A 102 11.50 7.28 -22.92
N HIS A 103 11.50 6.45 -21.87
CA HIS A 103 11.84 5.04 -21.99
C HIS A 103 10.87 4.30 -22.92
N LYS A 104 9.56 4.54 -22.79
CA LYS A 104 8.56 3.95 -23.71
C LYS A 104 8.77 4.38 -25.16
N LYS A 105 9.06 5.66 -25.41
CA LYS A 105 9.38 6.15 -26.76
C LYS A 105 10.61 5.46 -27.36
N LEU A 106 11.65 5.24 -26.56
CA LEU A 106 12.84 4.51 -26.98
C LEU A 106 12.53 3.05 -27.32
N LEU A 107 11.70 2.37 -26.50
CA LEU A 107 11.27 0.99 -26.77
C LEU A 107 10.48 0.89 -28.08
N VAL A 108 9.55 1.82 -28.32
CA VAL A 108 8.77 1.87 -29.56
C VAL A 108 9.66 2.13 -30.78
N ALA A 109 10.61 3.05 -30.67
CA ALA A 109 11.53 3.37 -31.77
C ALA A 109 12.48 2.22 -32.12
N ASN A 110 12.97 1.49 -31.12
CA ASN A 110 13.90 0.37 -31.31
C ASN A 110 13.20 -0.94 -31.72
N HIS A 111 11.89 -1.07 -31.46
CA HIS A 111 11.14 -2.29 -31.70
C HIS A 111 9.84 -2.01 -32.48
N LEU A 112 10.00 -1.46 -33.69
CA LEU A 112 8.90 -1.19 -34.62
C LEU A 112 8.10 -2.48 -34.91
N GLY A 113 6.82 -2.48 -34.56
CA GLY A 113 5.88 -3.56 -34.86
C GLY A 113 5.51 -4.50 -33.71
N ASN A 114 6.09 -4.32 -32.51
CA ASN A 114 5.67 -5.06 -31.32
C ASN A 114 4.36 -4.50 -30.72
N SER A 115 3.61 -5.34 -30.03
CA SER A 115 2.35 -4.95 -29.39
C SER A 115 2.58 -4.01 -28.20
N GLU A 116 1.57 -3.19 -27.88
CA GLU A 116 1.59 -2.30 -26.70
C GLU A 116 1.78 -3.08 -25.40
N ALA A 117 1.19 -4.27 -25.29
CA ALA A 117 1.39 -5.18 -24.16
C ALA A 117 2.86 -5.60 -24.03
N TRP A 118 3.54 -5.90 -25.14
CA TRP A 118 4.97 -6.24 -25.12
C TRP A 118 5.83 -5.06 -24.70
N ILE A 119 5.55 -3.85 -25.20
CA ILE A 119 6.25 -2.62 -24.80
C ILE A 119 6.05 -2.36 -23.30
N THR A 120 4.85 -2.59 -22.78
CA THR A 120 4.53 -2.45 -21.36
C THR A 120 5.33 -3.43 -20.51
N CYS A 121 5.39 -4.71 -20.89
CA CYS A 121 6.22 -5.70 -20.19
C CYS A 121 7.71 -5.33 -20.19
N GLN A 122 8.25 -4.96 -21.34
CA GLN A 122 9.66 -4.55 -21.45
C GLN A 122 9.96 -3.28 -20.66
N HIS A 123 9.02 -2.34 -20.62
CA HIS A 123 9.14 -1.16 -19.78
C HIS A 123 9.18 -1.56 -18.29
N ILE A 124 8.23 -2.38 -17.82
CA ILE A 124 8.16 -2.81 -16.42
C ILE A 124 9.45 -3.51 -16.00
N GLU A 125 10.00 -4.37 -16.85
CA GLU A 125 11.22 -5.14 -16.55
C GLU A 125 12.50 -4.29 -16.65
N GLY A 126 12.61 -3.42 -17.64
CA GLY A 126 13.86 -2.72 -17.97
C GLY A 126 13.99 -1.31 -17.39
N PHE A 127 12.89 -0.68 -16.97
CA PHE A 127 12.90 0.73 -16.60
C PHE A 127 13.83 1.10 -15.44
N PRO A 128 13.89 0.36 -14.31
CA PRO A 128 14.77 0.73 -13.19
C PRO A 128 16.25 0.78 -13.61
N ALA A 129 16.72 -0.24 -14.33
CA ALA A 129 18.11 -0.30 -14.80
C ALA A 129 18.41 0.79 -15.84
N TRP A 130 17.46 1.06 -16.75
CA TRP A 130 17.59 2.14 -17.72
C TRP A 130 17.65 3.51 -17.03
N LEU A 131 16.78 3.76 -16.05
CA LEU A 131 16.70 5.03 -15.32
C LEU A 131 18.00 5.29 -14.56
N GLN A 132 18.54 4.28 -13.88
CA GLN A 132 19.82 4.35 -13.19
C GLN A 132 20.96 4.76 -14.14
N LEU A 133 21.07 4.09 -15.29
CA LEU A 133 22.11 4.38 -16.30
C LEU A 133 21.94 5.75 -16.95
N HIS A 134 20.69 6.15 -17.19
CA HIS A 134 20.35 7.44 -17.78
C HIS A 134 20.75 8.58 -16.84
N LEU A 135 20.39 8.45 -15.55
CA LEU A 135 20.68 9.45 -14.54
C LEU A 135 22.16 9.48 -14.12
N MET A 136 22.88 8.35 -14.12
CA MET A 136 24.33 8.34 -13.87
C MET A 136 25.15 9.30 -14.76
N ARG A 137 24.62 9.67 -15.94
CA ARG A 137 25.29 10.56 -16.91
C ARG A 137 24.90 12.03 -16.73
N ALA A 138 23.87 12.33 -15.96
CA ALA A 138 23.41 13.69 -15.73
C ALA A 138 24.23 14.37 -14.61
N LYS A 139 24.55 15.65 -14.79
CA LYS A 139 25.42 16.41 -13.86
C LYS A 139 24.64 17.13 -12.75
N ASP A 140 23.39 17.49 -13.01
CA ASP A 140 22.53 18.24 -12.09
C ASP A 140 21.20 17.50 -11.93
N ILE A 141 21.16 16.56 -10.99
CA ILE A 141 19.97 15.73 -10.72
C ILE A 141 19.47 16.06 -9.34
N ASP A 142 18.15 16.12 -9.20
CA ASP A 142 17.52 16.20 -7.89
C ASP A 142 17.89 14.98 -7.01
N ASN A 143 18.16 15.22 -5.73
CA ASN A 143 18.60 14.16 -4.81
C ASN A 143 17.54 13.07 -4.61
N GLN A 144 16.25 13.42 -4.60
CA GLN A 144 15.17 12.43 -4.46
C GLN A 144 15.08 11.56 -5.71
N LEU A 145 15.25 12.15 -6.89
CA LEU A 145 15.31 11.41 -8.15
C LEU A 145 16.54 10.50 -8.23
N ALA A 146 17.69 10.96 -7.70
CA ALA A 146 18.89 10.13 -7.59
C ALA A 146 18.71 8.94 -6.63
N TRP A 147 17.98 9.10 -5.53
CA TRP A 147 17.64 8.01 -4.61
C TRP A 147 16.71 6.99 -5.27
N LEU A 148 15.66 7.45 -5.96
CA LEU A 148 14.74 6.57 -6.71
C LEU A 148 15.48 5.75 -7.77
N ALA A 149 16.52 6.30 -8.39
CA ALA A 149 17.29 5.60 -9.41
C ALA A 149 18.31 4.60 -8.87
N ARG A 150 18.72 4.73 -7.59
CA ARG A 150 19.81 3.92 -7.03
C ARG A 150 19.36 2.53 -6.58
N GLY A 151 18.08 2.36 -6.28
CA GLY A 151 17.56 1.13 -5.67
C GLY A 151 17.64 1.15 -4.14
N PRO A 152 16.92 0.22 -3.47
CA PRO A 152 16.87 0.13 -2.02
C PRO A 152 18.21 -0.39 -1.44
N SER A 153 18.45 -0.09 -0.17
CA SER A 153 19.58 -0.66 0.58
C SER A 153 19.44 -2.18 0.75
N SER A 154 20.56 -2.90 0.87
CA SER A 154 20.56 -4.32 1.28
C SER A 154 20.20 -4.52 2.74
N ASP A 155 20.36 -3.47 3.55
CA ASP A 155 19.94 -3.41 4.95
C ASP A 155 18.56 -2.77 5.01
N ILE A 156 17.53 -3.57 5.27
CA ILE A 156 16.15 -3.10 5.36
C ILE A 156 15.72 -3.01 6.81
N VAL A 157 15.06 -1.89 7.12
CA VAL A 157 14.42 -1.69 8.41
C VAL A 157 13.01 -2.25 8.33
N THR A 158 12.69 -3.13 9.27
CA THR A 158 11.35 -3.72 9.40
C THR A 158 10.66 -3.26 10.66
N PHE A 159 9.33 -3.15 10.59
CA PHE A 159 8.49 -2.66 11.67
C PHE A 159 7.41 -3.65 12.04
N GLN A 160 7.16 -3.81 13.35
CA GLN A 160 6.04 -4.60 13.86
C GLN A 160 4.75 -3.79 13.95
N GLY A 161 4.86 -2.46 14.02
CA GLY A 161 3.75 -1.54 13.92
C GLY A 161 4.15 -0.22 13.27
N TYR A 162 3.26 0.30 12.43
CA TYR A 162 3.47 1.49 11.62
C TYR A 162 2.28 2.46 11.73
N GLU A 163 2.55 3.70 12.15
CA GLU A 163 1.54 4.76 12.17
C GLU A 163 1.64 5.62 10.90
N ILE A 164 0.55 5.67 10.14
CA ILE A 164 0.40 6.55 8.99
C ILE A 164 -0.95 7.27 9.06
N ASN A 165 -0.91 8.60 8.96
CA ASN A 165 -2.10 9.47 8.98
C ASN A 165 -3.04 9.23 10.19
N GLY A 166 -2.46 8.95 11.36
CA GLY A 166 -3.22 8.68 12.60
C GLY A 166 -3.82 7.28 12.70
N TYR A 167 -3.60 6.42 11.71
CA TYR A 167 -3.94 4.99 11.76
C TYR A 167 -2.70 4.18 12.11
N THR A 168 -2.82 3.28 13.08
CA THR A 168 -1.75 2.35 13.45
C THR A 168 -2.04 0.99 12.84
N PHE A 169 -1.12 0.50 12.03
CA PHE A 169 -1.13 -0.82 11.43
C PHE A 169 -0.16 -1.75 12.16
N TYR A 170 -0.51 -3.03 12.27
CA TYR A 170 0.36 -4.05 12.89
C TYR A 170 0.66 -5.18 11.93
N THR A 171 1.84 -5.76 12.06
CA THR A 171 2.07 -7.09 11.48
C THR A 171 1.16 -8.10 12.17
N ARG A 172 0.76 -9.15 11.46
CA ARG A 172 -0.12 -10.20 11.98
C ARG A 172 0.44 -10.83 13.27
N ALA A 173 1.76 -10.94 13.37
CA ALA A 173 2.44 -11.43 14.56
C ALA A 173 2.29 -10.48 15.76
N GLN A 174 2.38 -9.17 15.53
CA GLN A 174 2.17 -8.16 16.57
C GLN A 174 0.70 -8.03 16.95
N ASP A 175 -0.19 -8.11 15.97
CA ASP A 175 -1.64 -8.03 16.13
C ASP A 175 -2.18 -9.12 17.06
N ARG A 176 -1.65 -10.35 16.95
CA ARG A 176 -2.00 -11.47 17.85
C ARG A 176 -1.63 -11.22 19.32
N LYS A 177 -0.68 -10.33 19.59
CA LYS A 177 -0.23 -9.96 20.94
C LYS A 177 -0.94 -8.70 21.45
N SER A 178 -1.60 -7.98 20.56
CA SER A 178 -2.29 -6.72 20.82
C SER A 178 -3.74 -6.95 21.25
N THR A 179 -4.30 -6.00 21.99
CA THR A 179 -5.75 -5.97 22.30
C THR A 179 -6.58 -5.52 21.10
N ASN A 180 -5.97 -4.79 20.16
CA ASN A 180 -6.61 -4.26 18.95
C ASN A 180 -6.21 -5.08 17.72
N GLN A 181 -7.18 -5.29 16.81
CA GLN A 181 -6.98 -5.94 15.50
C GLN A 181 -6.76 -4.90 14.40
N ASN A 182 -5.49 -4.63 14.10
CA ASN A 182 -5.03 -3.63 13.14
C ASN A 182 -4.09 -4.22 12.06
N SER A 183 -4.12 -5.54 11.84
CA SER A 183 -3.34 -6.18 10.77
C SER A 183 -4.06 -6.26 9.42
N GLY A 184 -5.38 -6.10 9.41
CA GLY A 184 -6.19 -6.19 8.19
C GLY A 184 -6.04 -4.96 7.29
N ILE A 185 -5.87 -5.20 6.00
CA ILE A 185 -5.79 -4.16 4.97
C ILE A 185 -6.82 -4.40 3.85
N ARG A 186 -7.24 -3.31 3.24
CA ARG A 186 -8.04 -3.27 2.02
C ARG A 186 -7.29 -2.45 0.98
N ILE A 187 -7.16 -2.98 -0.22
CA ILE A 187 -6.57 -2.27 -1.37
C ILE A 187 -7.59 -2.27 -2.48
N ASP A 188 -7.86 -1.09 -3.04
CA ASP A 188 -8.66 -0.97 -4.26
C ASP A 188 -7.70 -0.86 -5.45
N ALA A 189 -7.70 -1.87 -6.33
CA ALA A 189 -7.01 -1.81 -7.60
C ALA A 189 -7.92 -1.14 -8.62
N ILE A 190 -7.39 -0.15 -9.33
CA ILE A 190 -8.10 0.56 -10.40
C ILE A 190 -7.52 0.05 -11.72
N GLU A 191 -8.33 -0.64 -12.51
CA GLU A 191 -7.95 -1.06 -13.85
C GLU A 191 -7.97 0.11 -14.84
N SER A 192 -7.30 -0.05 -15.98
CA SER A 192 -7.17 1.00 -17.01
C SER A 192 -8.51 1.45 -17.60
N ASP A 193 -9.57 0.64 -17.47
CA ASP A 193 -10.94 0.96 -17.88
C ASP A 193 -11.74 1.72 -16.80
N GLY A 194 -11.13 1.96 -15.63
CA GLY A 194 -11.74 2.62 -14.48
C GLY A 194 -12.51 1.70 -13.55
N ASN A 195 -12.56 0.38 -13.82
CA ASN A 195 -13.15 -0.58 -12.89
C ASN A 195 -12.31 -0.67 -11.61
N LYS A 196 -13.02 -0.82 -10.48
CA LYS A 196 -12.43 -0.90 -9.15
C LYS A 196 -12.65 -2.29 -8.58
N ASP A 197 -11.56 -3.03 -8.40
CA ASP A 197 -11.56 -4.30 -7.70
C ASP A 197 -10.98 -4.14 -6.31
N THR A 198 -11.68 -4.67 -5.31
CA THR A 198 -11.28 -4.56 -3.90
C THR A 198 -10.66 -5.88 -3.42
N TYR A 199 -9.45 -5.78 -2.89
CA TYR A 199 -8.69 -6.88 -2.29
C TYR A 199 -8.58 -6.71 -0.79
N TYR A 200 -8.61 -7.82 -0.06
CA TYR A 200 -8.43 -7.86 1.38
C TYR A 200 -7.23 -8.74 1.73
N GLY A 201 -6.45 -8.29 2.70
CA GLY A 201 -5.27 -9.03 3.16
C GLY A 201 -4.95 -8.71 4.61
N CYS A 202 -3.88 -9.33 5.11
CA CYS A 202 -3.33 -9.00 6.41
C CYS A 202 -1.83 -8.79 6.28
N ILE A 203 -1.30 -7.76 6.93
CA ILE A 203 0.13 -7.39 6.89
C ILE A 203 0.94 -8.47 7.58
N ASP A 204 1.85 -9.11 6.86
CA ASP A 204 2.83 -10.02 7.46
C ASP A 204 4.12 -9.27 7.81
N GLU A 205 4.56 -8.37 6.93
CA GLU A 205 5.78 -7.60 7.11
C GLU A 205 5.58 -6.14 6.65
N THR A 206 6.38 -5.23 7.20
CA THR A 206 6.41 -3.81 6.82
C THR A 206 7.86 -3.39 6.71
N TRP A 207 8.24 -2.80 5.58
CA TRP A 207 9.62 -2.46 5.23
C TRP A 207 9.75 -0.96 4.91
N GLU A 208 10.89 -0.39 5.27
CA GLU A 208 11.35 0.93 4.79
C GLU A 208 12.52 0.72 3.83
N LEU A 209 12.38 1.29 2.62
CA LEU A 209 13.26 1.08 1.46
C LEU A 209 14.26 2.23 1.27
#